data_AF-A0AB74LFK4-F1
#
_entry.id   AF-A0AB74LFK4-F1
#
_cell.length_a   1.000
_cell.length_b   1.000
_cell.length_c   1.000
_cell.angle_alpha   90.00
_cell.angle_beta   90.00
_cell.angle_gamma   90.00
#
_symmetry.space_group_name_H-M   'P 1'
#
loop_
_entity.id
_entity.type
_entity.pdbx_description
1 polymer ?
#
loop_
_entity_poly.entity_id
_entity_poly.type
_entity_poly.pdbx_seq_one_letter_code
_entity_poly.pdbx_strand_id
1 'polypeptide(L)'
;MKPPLAVDTSVAIPLLVRTHTAHAAVVAWWAHREAALCGHALAETYSVLTRLPRDLRLAPMDAARLLTERFAAPLLLSSRTTEHLPRVLAQFEITGGAVYDALVALAAAEHRAELATRDARAKDTYEKIGVHVVVAA
;
A
#
# COMPACT_ATOMS: atom_id res chain seq x y z
N MET A 1 2.65 15.97 14.33
CA MET A 1 1.51 15.10 13.96
C MET A 1 2.03 13.71 13.67
N LYS A 2 1.30 12.66 14.06
CA LYS A 2 1.63 11.26 13.68
C LYS A 2 1.38 11.12 12.17
N PRO A 3 2.26 10.48 11.38
CA PRO A 3 1.98 10.21 9.97
C PRO A 3 0.74 9.32 9.83
N PRO A 4 0.01 9.39 8.70
CA PRO A 4 -1.10 8.48 8.43
C PRO A 4 -0.60 7.03 8.41
N LEU A 5 -1.50 6.09 8.67
CA LEU A 5 -1.20 4.67 8.50
C LEU A 5 -0.92 4.38 7.03
N ALA A 6 0.29 3.95 6.70
CA ALA A 6 0.62 3.50 5.36
C ALA A 6 -0.11 2.18 5.10
N VAL A 7 -0.82 2.05 3.98
CA VAL A 7 -1.48 0.81 3.59
C VAL A 7 -0.96 0.33 2.24
N ASP A 8 -0.71 -0.97 2.14
CA ASP A 8 -0.46 -1.62 0.86
C ASP A 8 -1.77 -1.98 0.14
N THR A 9 -1.65 -2.55 -1.06
CA THR A 9 -2.80 -2.98 -1.87
C THR A 9 -3.65 -4.04 -1.16
N SER A 10 -3.01 -4.92 -0.38
CA SER A 10 -3.68 -6.03 0.31
C SER A 10 -4.63 -5.54 1.43
N VAL A 11 -4.38 -4.37 2.01
CA VAL A 11 -5.27 -3.68 2.96
C VAL A 11 -6.23 -2.72 2.25
N ALA A 12 -5.75 -1.99 1.24
CA ALA A 12 -6.55 -0.99 0.54
C ALA A 12 -7.78 -1.59 -0.17
N ILE A 13 -7.61 -2.73 -0.85
CA ILE A 13 -8.72 -3.37 -1.57
C ILE A 13 -9.88 -3.78 -0.66
N PRO A 14 -9.68 -4.53 0.44
CA PRO A 14 -10.76 -4.84 1.37
C PRO A 14 -11.35 -3.59 2.04
N LEU A 15 -10.64 -2.48 2.19
CA LEU A 15 -11.25 -1.22 2.67
C LEU A 15 -12.25 -0.63 1.66
N LEU A 16 -11.97 -0.75 0.36
CA LEU A 16 -12.79 -0.15 -0.70
C LEU A 16 -13.90 -1.06 -1.22
N VAL A 17 -13.65 -2.37 -1.29
CA VAL A 17 -14.53 -3.33 -1.95
C VAL A 17 -15.39 -4.06 -0.92
N ARG A 18 -16.64 -3.63 -0.76
CA ARG A 18 -17.58 -4.18 0.24
C ARG A 18 -17.84 -5.68 0.12
N THR A 19 -17.75 -6.22 -1.09
CA THR A 19 -17.95 -7.65 -1.38
C THR A 19 -16.69 -8.48 -1.16
N HIS A 20 -15.55 -7.84 -0.83
CA HIS A 20 -14.34 -8.57 -0.48
C HIS A 20 -14.55 -9.34 0.82
N THR A 21 -14.15 -10.61 0.85
CA THR A 21 -14.38 -11.51 2.00
C THR A 21 -13.82 -10.94 3.31
N ALA A 22 -12.70 -10.25 3.21
CA ALA A 22 -12.03 -9.59 4.32
C ALA A 22 -12.55 -8.19 4.69
N HIS A 23 -13.53 -7.64 3.97
CA HIS A 23 -13.99 -6.25 4.16
C HIS A 23 -14.38 -5.95 5.60
N ALA A 24 -15.25 -6.77 6.19
CA ALA A 24 -15.73 -6.55 7.55
C ALA A 24 -14.60 -6.57 8.61
N ALA A 25 -13.68 -7.52 8.49
CA ALA A 25 -12.54 -7.65 9.41
C ALA A 25 -11.59 -6.44 9.29
N VAL A 26 -11.24 -6.04 8.07
CA VAL A 26 -10.32 -4.91 7.84
C VAL A 26 -10.94 -3.60 8.26
N VAL A 27 -12.23 -3.35 7.97
CA VAL A 27 -12.91 -2.12 8.39
C VAL A 27 -12.95 -2.01 9.91
N ALA A 28 -13.27 -3.11 10.61
CA ALA A 28 -13.26 -3.14 12.08
C ALA A 28 -11.85 -2.90 12.66
N TRP A 29 -10.83 -3.55 12.10
CA TRP A 29 -9.43 -3.37 12.51
C TRP A 29 -8.88 -1.97 12.18
N TRP A 30 -9.29 -1.40 11.04
CA TRP A 30 -8.85 -0.08 10.59
C TRP A 30 -9.32 1.03 11.54
N ALA A 31 -10.53 0.88 12.11
CA ALA A 31 -11.06 1.75 13.15
C ALA A 31 -11.03 3.25 12.78
N HIS A 32 -11.28 3.57 11.50
CA HIS A 32 -11.34 4.93 10.97
C HIS A 32 -10.06 5.77 11.17
N ARG A 33 -8.90 5.13 11.34
CA ARG A 33 -7.60 5.82 11.36
C ARG A 33 -7.35 6.53 10.02
N GLU A 34 -6.72 7.68 10.03
CA GLU A 34 -6.24 8.28 8.78
C GLU A 34 -5.26 7.33 8.10
N ALA A 35 -5.50 7.01 6.83
CA ALA A 35 -4.73 6.05 6.06
C ALA A 35 -4.32 6.63 4.71
N ALA A 36 -3.13 6.26 4.24
CA ALA A 36 -2.58 6.70 2.97
C ALA A 36 -2.03 5.51 2.18
N LEU A 37 -2.31 5.47 0.88
CA LEU A 37 -1.68 4.51 -0.02
C LEU A 37 -0.18 4.78 -0.10
N CYS A 38 0.62 3.73 -0.02
CA CYS A 38 2.05 3.86 0.12
C CYS A 38 2.81 3.35 -1.10
N GLY A 39 3.70 4.20 -1.65
CA GLY A 39 4.53 3.88 -2.79
C GLY A 39 3.73 3.28 -3.96
N HIS A 40 4.14 2.09 -4.39
CA HIS A 40 3.55 1.41 -5.54
C HIS A 40 2.11 0.91 -5.31
N ALA A 41 1.66 0.83 -4.05
CA ALA A 41 0.29 0.43 -3.72
C ALA A 41 -0.76 1.36 -4.31
N LEU A 42 -0.42 2.63 -4.57
CA LEU A 42 -1.30 3.57 -5.26
C LEU A 42 -1.66 3.09 -6.67
N ALA A 43 -0.64 2.73 -7.46
CA ALA A 43 -0.80 2.28 -8.84
C ALA A 43 -1.46 0.89 -8.89
N GLU A 44 -1.06 0.00 -8.00
CA GLU A 44 -1.63 -1.35 -7.91
C GLU A 44 -3.10 -1.34 -7.52
N THR A 45 -3.48 -0.56 -6.50
CA THR A 45 -4.88 -0.44 -6.06
C THR A 45 -5.76 0.08 -7.20
N TYR A 46 -5.33 1.14 -7.88
CA TYR A 46 -6.02 1.64 -9.08
C TYR A 46 -6.16 0.56 -10.17
N SER A 47 -5.07 -0.15 -10.44
CA SER A 47 -5.03 -1.22 -11.44
C SER A 47 -5.96 -2.39 -11.10
N VAL A 48 -6.10 -2.73 -9.82
CA VAL A 48 -7.04 -3.77 -9.37
C VAL A 48 -8.48 -3.29 -9.55
N LEU A 49 -8.83 -2.11 -9.04
CA LEU A 49 -10.19 -1.55 -9.11
C LEU A 49 -10.73 -1.46 -10.55
N THR A 50 -9.85 -1.15 -11.51
CA THR A 50 -10.20 -1.01 -12.93
C THR A 50 -10.16 -2.33 -13.71
N ARG A 51 -9.77 -3.44 -13.07
CA ARG A 51 -9.72 -4.79 -13.69
C ARG A 51 -10.59 -5.82 -12.98
N LEU A 52 -11.34 -5.44 -11.94
CA LEU A 52 -12.30 -6.32 -11.27
C LEU A 52 -13.31 -6.95 -12.27
N PRO A 53 -13.96 -8.07 -11.89
CA PRO A 53 -15.07 -8.64 -12.65
C PRO A 53 -16.17 -7.61 -12.90
N ARG A 54 -16.90 -7.75 -14.01
CA ARG A 54 -17.76 -6.70 -14.61
C ARG A 54 -18.55 -5.87 -13.60
N ASP A 55 -19.32 -6.50 -12.73
CA ASP A 55 -20.25 -5.78 -11.83
C ASP A 55 -19.54 -5.02 -10.70
N LEU A 56 -18.24 -5.25 -10.50
CA LEU A 56 -17.40 -4.59 -9.50
C LEU A 56 -16.35 -3.66 -10.14
N ARG A 57 -16.20 -3.69 -11.47
CA ARG A 57 -15.19 -2.89 -12.17
C ARG A 57 -15.55 -1.41 -12.13
N LEU A 58 -14.62 -0.60 -11.64
CA LEU A 58 -14.77 0.84 -11.68
C LEU A 58 -14.30 1.41 -13.02
N ALA A 59 -14.98 2.45 -13.50
CA ALA A 59 -14.45 3.28 -14.56
C ALA A 59 -13.16 3.97 -14.07
N PRO A 60 -12.19 4.24 -14.97
CA PRO A 60 -10.93 4.92 -14.63
C PRO A 60 -11.10 6.17 -13.75
N MET A 61 -12.04 7.05 -14.11
CA MET A 61 -12.27 8.30 -13.38
C MET A 61 -12.88 8.05 -11.99
N ASP A 62 -13.79 7.08 -11.87
CA ASP A 62 -14.39 6.72 -10.59
C ASP A 62 -13.36 6.10 -9.64
N ALA A 63 -12.45 5.28 -10.15
CA ALA A 63 -11.34 4.75 -9.36
C ALA A 63 -10.43 5.87 -8.85
N ALA A 64 -10.03 6.82 -9.71
CA ALA A 64 -9.19 7.95 -9.31
C ALA A 64 -9.87 8.82 -8.23
N ARG A 65 -11.17 9.11 -8.40
CA ARG A 65 -11.97 9.84 -7.42
C ARG A 65 -12.06 9.10 -6.09
N LEU A 66 -12.39 7.81 -6.13
CA LEU A 66 -12.50 6.98 -4.93
C LEU A 66 -11.21 6.97 -4.11
N LEU A 67 -10.05 6.84 -4.76
CA LEU A 67 -8.76 6.84 -4.06
C LEU A 67 -8.49 8.19 -3.39
N THR A 68 -8.79 9.30 -4.08
CA THR A 68 -8.63 10.66 -3.54
C THR A 68 -9.57 10.94 -2.37
N GLU A 69 -10.79 10.40 -2.40
CA GLU A 69 -11.80 10.62 -1.35
C GLU A 69 -11.61 9.72 -0.11
N ARG A 70 -10.97 8.56 -0.26
CA ARG A 70 -10.87 7.54 0.80
C ARG A 70 -9.55 7.51 1.53
N PHE A 71 -8.49 8.06 0.93
CA PHE A 71 -7.16 8.07 1.53
C PHE A 71 -6.64 9.50 1.63
N ALA A 72 -5.78 9.73 2.62
CA ALA A 72 -4.95 10.93 2.67
C ALA A 72 -3.98 10.96 1.47
N ALA A 73 -3.25 12.07 1.33
CA ALA A 73 -2.24 12.21 0.29
C ALA A 73 -1.28 11.00 0.29
N PRO A 74 -0.98 10.40 -0.87
CA PRO A 74 -0.20 9.19 -0.94
C PRO A 74 1.22 9.42 -0.43
N LEU A 75 1.75 8.42 0.28
CA LEU A 75 3.13 8.43 0.75
C LEU A 75 4.02 7.97 -0.39
N LEU A 76 4.53 8.91 -1.17
CA LEU A 76 5.36 8.64 -2.34
C LEU A 76 6.85 8.57 -1.97
N LEU A 77 7.57 7.73 -2.69
CA LEU A 77 9.02 7.63 -2.60
C LEU A 77 9.68 8.90 -3.14
N SER A 78 10.71 9.40 -2.47
CA SER A 78 11.45 10.58 -2.90
C SER A 78 12.13 10.39 -4.25
N SER A 79 12.31 11.48 -5.00
CA SER A 79 13.07 11.48 -6.25
C SER A 79 14.50 10.96 -6.03
N ARG A 80 15.15 11.40 -4.94
CA ARG A 80 16.50 10.98 -4.57
C ARG A 80 16.63 9.46 -4.46
N THR A 81 15.72 8.80 -3.75
CA THR A 81 15.76 7.34 -3.59
C THR A 81 15.37 6.65 -4.88
N THR A 82 14.40 7.19 -5.62
CA THR A 82 13.98 6.67 -6.93
C THR A 82 15.15 6.67 -7.94
N GLU A 83 15.93 7.74 -8.01
CA GLU A 83 17.11 7.87 -8.88
C GLU A 83 18.21 6.83 -8.56
N HIS A 84 18.30 6.39 -7.30
CA HIS A 84 19.31 5.43 -6.83
C HIS A 84 18.73 4.04 -6.56
N LEU A 85 17.50 3.78 -7.02
CA LEU A 85 16.72 2.62 -6.61
C LEU A 85 17.45 1.28 -6.79
N PRO A 86 18.11 0.96 -7.92
CA PRO A 86 18.82 -0.31 -8.06
C PRO A 86 19.92 -0.51 -7.00
N ARG A 87 20.63 0.57 -6.63
CA ARG A 87 21.66 0.52 -5.60
C ARG A 87 21.06 0.30 -4.21
N VAL A 88 19.95 0.99 -3.92
CA VAL A 88 19.23 0.84 -2.64
C VAL A 88 18.70 -0.58 -2.50
N LEU A 89 18.03 -1.11 -3.54
CA LEU A 89 17.51 -2.48 -3.53
C LEU A 89 18.62 -3.52 -3.36
N ALA A 90 19.78 -3.31 -4.00
CA ALA A 90 20.93 -4.18 -3.84
C ALA A 90 21.48 -4.18 -2.39
N GLN A 91 21.45 -3.04 -1.69
CA GLN A 91 21.87 -2.94 -0.28
C GLN A 91 20.97 -3.76 0.66
N PHE A 92 19.72 -3.98 0.28
CA PHE A 92 18.76 -4.81 1.04
C PHE A 92 18.64 -6.24 0.49
N GLU A 93 19.48 -6.63 -0.48
CA GLU A 93 19.44 -7.93 -1.16
C GLU A 93 18.05 -8.26 -1.75
N ILE A 94 17.35 -7.23 -2.24
CA ILE A 94 16.02 -7.37 -2.82
C ILE A 94 16.13 -7.65 -4.32
N THR A 95 15.42 -8.69 -4.76
CA THR A 95 15.44 -9.15 -6.15
C THR A 95 14.05 -9.57 -6.62
N GLY A 96 13.85 -9.62 -7.95
CA GLY A 96 12.63 -10.15 -8.57
C GLY A 96 11.36 -9.41 -8.17
N GLY A 97 10.28 -10.15 -7.92
CA GLY A 97 8.96 -9.58 -7.60
C GLY A 97 8.92 -8.77 -6.29
N ALA A 98 9.84 -9.04 -5.35
CA ALA A 98 9.92 -8.33 -4.07
C ALA A 98 10.28 -6.84 -4.24
N VAL A 99 10.73 -6.42 -5.42
CA VAL A 99 10.99 -5.00 -5.73
C VAL A 99 9.73 -4.15 -5.55
N TYR A 100 8.55 -4.64 -5.91
CA TYR A 100 7.31 -3.87 -5.79
C TYR A 100 6.92 -3.66 -4.31
N ASP A 101 7.08 -4.69 -3.49
CA ASP A 101 6.93 -4.59 -2.04
C ASP A 101 7.97 -3.64 -1.44
N ALA A 102 9.21 -3.69 -1.90
CA ALA A 102 10.26 -2.80 -1.44
C ALA A 102 9.95 -1.33 -1.72
N LEU A 103 9.34 -1.00 -2.86
CA LEU A 103 8.91 0.37 -3.17
C LEU A 103 7.87 0.88 -2.17
N VAL A 104 6.95 0.03 -1.74
CA VAL A 104 5.96 0.34 -0.69
C VAL A 104 6.69 0.58 0.64
N ALA A 105 7.56 -0.34 1.05
CA ALA A 105 8.28 -0.22 2.32
C ALA A 105 9.24 0.98 2.36
N LEU A 106 10.00 1.24 1.30
CA LEU A 106 10.91 2.38 1.23
C LEU A 106 10.14 3.71 1.37
N ALA A 107 8.98 3.82 0.73
CA ALA A 107 8.12 4.99 0.89
C ALA A 107 7.62 5.11 2.34
N ALA A 108 7.14 4.03 2.96
CA ALA A 108 6.72 4.05 4.36
C ALA A 108 7.88 4.47 5.30
N ALA A 109 9.08 3.96 5.06
CA ALA A 109 10.29 4.28 5.82
C ALA A 109 10.66 5.77 5.73
N GLU A 110 10.66 6.35 4.52
CA GLU A 110 10.97 7.78 4.32
C GLU A 110 9.99 8.70 5.05
N HIS A 111 8.72 8.32 5.07
CA HIS A 111 7.66 9.06 5.77
C HIS A 111 7.53 8.71 7.25
N ARG A 112 8.35 7.78 7.76
CA ARG A 112 8.32 7.26 9.15
C ARG A 112 6.93 6.74 9.54
N ALA A 113 6.21 6.17 8.58
CA ALA A 113 4.88 5.63 8.76
C ALA A 113 4.94 4.15 9.16
N GLU A 114 3.97 3.72 9.97
CA GLU A 114 3.70 2.29 10.17
C GLU A 114 3.05 1.74 8.89
N LEU A 115 3.48 0.56 8.43
CA LEU A 115 2.97 -0.07 7.21
C LEU A 115 2.04 -1.24 7.54
N ALA A 116 0.77 -1.08 7.18
CA ALA A 116 -0.25 -2.10 7.30
C ALA A 116 -0.25 -3.04 6.09
N THR A 117 -0.26 -4.35 6.37
CA THR A 117 -0.37 -5.40 5.33
C THR A 117 -1.21 -6.58 5.79
N ARG A 118 -1.83 -7.26 4.80
CA ARG A 118 -2.40 -8.60 4.92
C ARG A 118 -1.58 -9.66 4.18
N ASP A 119 -0.58 -9.27 3.39
CA ASP A 119 0.24 -10.20 2.63
C ASP A 119 1.42 -10.67 3.46
N ALA A 120 1.32 -11.89 4.00
CA ALA A 120 2.38 -12.52 4.76
C ALA A 120 3.68 -12.67 3.96
N ARG A 121 3.63 -12.71 2.62
CA ARG A 121 4.81 -12.86 1.75
C ARG A 121 5.57 -11.53 1.62
N ALA A 122 4.87 -10.41 1.68
CA ALA A 122 5.47 -9.08 1.59
C ALA A 122 6.12 -8.65 2.91
N LYS A 123 5.65 -9.20 4.04
CA LYS A 123 6.15 -8.91 5.40
C LYS A 123 7.67 -9.02 5.50
N ASP A 124 8.27 -10.09 4.98
CA ASP A 124 9.72 -10.30 5.01
C ASP A 124 10.48 -9.15 4.31
N THR A 125 9.94 -8.67 3.18
CA THR A 125 10.51 -7.52 2.46
C THR A 125 10.39 -6.24 3.28
N TYR A 126 9.24 -6.01 3.92
CA TYR A 126 9.01 -4.81 4.72
C TYR A 126 9.90 -4.77 5.96
N GLU A 127 10.10 -5.92 6.62
CA GLU A 127 10.99 -6.08 7.76
C GLU A 127 12.47 -5.91 7.35
N LYS A 128 12.88 -6.41 6.18
CA LYS A 128 14.23 -6.16 5.63
C LYS A 128 14.54 -4.68 5.44
N ILE A 129 13.57 -3.90 4.97
CA ILE A 129 13.72 -2.43 4.84
C ILE A 129 13.75 -1.75 6.21
N GLY A 130 13.22 -2.39 7.26
CA GLY A 130 13.19 -1.87 8.63
C GLY A 130 11.95 -1.03 8.94
N VAL A 131 10.86 -1.22 8.21
CA VAL A 131 9.58 -0.53 8.50
C VAL A 131 8.87 -1.21 9.67
N HIS A 132 8.18 -0.42 10.49
CA HIS A 132 7.27 -0.98 11.50
C HIS A 132 6.01 -1.55 10.82
N VAL A 133 5.96 -2.87 10.70
CA VAL A 133 4.85 -3.58 10.06
C VAL A 133 3.70 -3.80 11.04
N VAL A 134 2.48 -3.52 10.60
CA VAL A 134 1.25 -3.83 11.32
C VAL A 134 0.44 -4.85 10.53
N VAL A 135 0.14 -5.99 11.14
CA VAL A 135 -0.68 -7.01 10.49
C VAL A 135 -2.15 -6.59 10.58
N ALA A 136 -2.82 -6.50 9.43
CA ALA A 136 -4.25 -6.25 9.35
C ALA A 136 -5.05 -7.56 9.48
N ALA A 137 -6.15 -7.51 10.26
CA ALA A 137 -7.11 -8.61 10.43
C ALA A 137 -7.74 -8.97 9.10
#